data_AF-A0A9D1MW50-F1
#
_entry.id   AF-A0A9D1MW50-F1
#
_cell.length_a   1.000
_cell.length_b   1.000
_cell.length_c   1.000
_cell.angle_alpha   90.00
_cell.angle_beta   90.00
_cell.angle_gamma   90.00
#
_symmetry.space_group_name_H-M   'P 1'
#
loop_
_entity.id
_entity.type
_entity.pdbx_description
1 polymer ?
#
loop_
_entity_poly.entity_id
_entity_poly.type
_entity_poly.pdbx_seq_one_letter_code
_entity_poly.pdbx_strand_id
1 'polypeptide(L)'
;MKYCSHCGTQLLDEAVVCPKCGCPTESKKPVVSENRSGLGTAARVFMIIQCVALVAFLLIIFLMFIVFAGILSEGLPPMEGEQGMPEVLTPQVIRIMGGIYCGVLAIPLLWIIPMTVSLGRKLKRGEHVSLAFKVCTLIFVSVIAGILLLCMNER
;
A
#
# COMPACT_ATOMS: atom_id res chain seq x y z
N MET A 1 29.05 12.70 22.63
CA MET A 1 28.98 13.97 23.40
C MET A 1 28.24 15.01 22.55
N LYS A 2 26.93 15.17 22.75
CA LYS A 2 26.13 16.21 22.08
C LYS A 2 25.97 17.41 23.02
N TYR A 3 25.78 18.60 22.45
CA TYR A 3 25.44 19.81 23.20
C TYR A 3 24.09 20.34 22.75
N CYS A 4 23.32 20.83 23.70
CA CYS A 4 22.06 21.51 23.46
C CYS A 4 22.30 22.77 22.60
N SER A 5 21.70 22.85 21.41
CA SER A 5 21.84 24.01 20.51
C SER A 5 21.28 25.31 21.08
N HIS A 6 20.29 25.21 21.97
CA HIS A 6 19.66 26.37 22.61
C HIS A 6 20.36 26.85 23.89
N CYS A 7 20.99 25.93 24.63
CA CYS A 7 21.36 26.16 26.02
C CYS A 7 22.79 25.75 26.38
N GLY A 8 23.52 25.18 25.41
CA GLY A 8 24.93 24.80 25.54
C GLY A 8 25.23 23.71 26.57
N THR A 9 24.20 23.12 27.20
CA THR A 9 24.40 22.07 28.20
C THR A 9 24.78 20.76 27.53
N GLN A 10 25.71 20.04 28.15
CA GLN A 10 26.16 18.73 27.67
C GLN A 10 25.03 17.71 27.84
N LEU A 11 24.74 16.99 26.76
CA LEU A 11 23.69 16.00 26.70
C LEU A 11 24.31 14.62 26.54
N LEU A 12 23.74 13.66 27.26
CA LEU A 12 23.99 12.24 27.04
C LEU A 12 23.51 11.86 25.64
N ASP A 13 24.23 10.98 24.95
CA ASP A 13 24.01 10.73 23.52
C ASP A 13 22.61 10.16 23.19
N GLU A 14 21.90 9.65 24.20
CA GLU A 14 20.53 9.10 24.16
C GLU A 14 19.43 10.08 24.66
N ALA A 15 19.80 11.28 25.13
CA ALA A 15 18.82 12.21 25.68
C ALA A 15 17.94 12.79 24.57
N VAL A 16 16.67 12.37 24.46
CA VAL A 16 15.72 12.85 23.44
C VAL A 16 15.30 14.31 23.68
N VAL A 17 15.38 14.76 24.93
CA VAL A 17 15.00 16.11 25.37
C VAL A 17 16.06 16.65 26.31
N CYS A 18 16.40 17.92 26.16
CA CYS A 18 17.33 18.60 27.06
C CYS A 18 16.71 18.80 28.45
N PRO A 19 17.34 18.35 29.55
CA PRO A 19 16.79 18.50 30.90
C PRO A 19 16.80 19.96 31.41
N LYS A 20 17.58 20.84 30.78
CA LYS A 20 17.71 22.24 31.22
C LYS A 20 16.74 23.19 30.54
N CYS A 21 16.45 22.99 29.26
CA CYS A 21 15.60 23.91 28.48
C CYS A 21 14.38 23.24 27.84
N GLY A 22 14.25 21.92 27.91
CA GLY A 22 13.13 21.19 27.31
C GLY A 22 13.16 21.10 25.78
N CYS A 23 14.18 21.64 25.11
CA CYS A 23 14.29 21.55 23.65
C CYS A 23 14.61 20.12 23.21
N PRO A 24 14.01 19.62 22.12
CA PRO A 24 14.34 18.32 21.55
C PRO A 24 15.78 18.33 21.05
N THR A 25 16.49 17.21 21.24
CA THR A 25 17.87 17.07 20.79
C THR A 25 17.87 16.39 19.42
N GLU A 26 18.70 16.87 18.49
CA GLU A 26 18.85 16.22 17.19
C GLU A 26 19.61 14.90 17.38
N SER A 27 18.86 13.83 17.68
CA SER A 27 19.45 12.50 17.78
C SER A 27 19.84 12.03 16.37
N LYS A 28 21.15 11.96 16.12
CA LYS A 28 21.77 11.45 14.89
C LYS A 28 21.21 10.06 14.55
N LYS A 29 20.21 10.00 13.67
CA LYS A 29 19.74 8.77 13.04
C LYS A 29 20.87 8.14 12.19
N PRO A 30 20.86 6.81 11.98
CA PRO A 30 21.90 6.10 11.23
C PRO A 30 22.15 6.74 9.86
N VAL A 31 23.44 6.86 9.53
CA VAL A 31 23.95 7.41 8.27
C VAL A 31 23.49 6.52 7.13
N VAL A 32 22.39 6.90 6.46
CA VAL A 32 22.04 6.40 5.13
C VAL A 32 22.32 7.53 4.15
N SER A 33 23.11 7.18 3.14
CA SER A 33 23.75 8.07 2.19
C SER A 33 22.77 8.94 1.40
N GLU A 34 23.27 10.12 1.12
CA GLU A 34 22.68 11.18 0.32
C GLU A 34 22.45 10.72 -1.13
N ASN A 35 21.23 10.27 -1.43
CA ASN A 35 20.69 10.23 -2.80
C ASN A 35 19.17 10.49 -2.79
N ARG A 36 18.77 11.66 -2.28
CA ARG A 36 17.36 12.01 -1.98
C ARG A 36 16.50 12.22 -3.23
N SER A 37 17.12 12.55 -4.37
CA SER A 37 16.42 12.78 -5.64
C SER A 37 15.92 11.46 -6.26
N GLY A 38 16.71 10.39 -6.14
CA GLY A 38 16.35 9.07 -6.65
C GLY A 38 15.27 8.37 -5.81
N LEU A 39 15.33 8.48 -4.49
CA LEU A 39 14.47 7.71 -3.59
C LEU A 39 12.98 8.10 -3.67
N GLY A 40 12.69 9.41 -3.70
CA GLY A 40 11.30 9.89 -3.85
C GLY A 40 10.72 9.60 -5.24
N THR A 41 11.58 9.65 -6.27
CA THR A 41 11.20 9.29 -7.64
C THR A 41 10.94 7.79 -7.75
N ALA A 42 11.80 6.96 -7.18
CA ALA A 42 11.64 5.51 -7.12
C ALA A 42 10.35 5.13 -6.39
N ALA A 43 10.05 5.74 -5.23
CA ALA A 43 8.81 5.48 -4.49
C ALA A 43 7.55 5.76 -5.33
N ARG A 44 7.54 6.85 -6.12
CA ARG A 44 6.43 7.13 -7.05
C ARG A 44 6.33 6.13 -8.19
N VAL A 45 7.47 5.76 -8.77
CA VAL A 45 7.52 4.82 -9.90
C VAL A 45 7.00 3.46 -9.46
N PHE A 46 7.47 2.92 -8.33
CA PHE A 46 6.96 1.67 -7.76
C PHE A 46 5.46 1.75 -7.48
N MET A 47 4.98 2.86 -6.91
CA MET A 47 3.56 3.05 -6.61
C MET A 47 2.67 3.00 -7.86
N ILE A 48 3.11 3.62 -8.97
CA ILE A 48 2.37 3.60 -10.25
C ILE A 48 2.43 2.21 -10.89
N ILE A 49 3.61 1.57 -10.91
CA ILE A 49 3.79 0.22 -11.46
C ILE A 49 2.86 -0.77 -10.77
N GLN A 50 2.81 -0.74 -9.43
CA GLN A 50 1.94 -1.62 -8.66
C GLN A 50 0.45 -1.36 -8.94
N CYS A 51 0.03 -0.09 -9.05
CA CYS A 51 -1.35 0.23 -9.44
C CYS A 51 -1.71 -0.35 -10.82
N VAL A 52 -0.84 -0.14 -11.83
CA VAL A 52 -1.09 -0.62 -13.20
C VAL A 52 -1.08 -2.14 -13.28
N ALA A 53 -0.10 -2.79 -12.63
CA ALA A 53 0.02 -4.24 -12.60
C ALA A 53 -1.20 -4.90 -11.95
N LEU A 54 -1.71 -4.32 -10.86
CA LEU A 54 -2.88 -4.86 -10.15
C LEU A 54 -4.16 -4.70 -10.98
N VAL A 55 -4.37 -3.54 -11.63
CA VAL A 55 -5.50 -3.35 -12.55
C VAL A 55 -5.45 -4.34 -13.72
N ALA A 56 -4.26 -4.53 -14.32
CA ALA A 56 -4.08 -5.51 -15.38
C ALA A 56 -4.37 -6.95 -14.89
N PHE A 57 -3.92 -7.31 -13.69
CA PHE A 57 -4.17 -8.62 -13.10
C PHE A 57 -5.66 -8.86 -12.83
N LEU A 58 -6.40 -7.86 -12.32
CA LEU A 58 -7.85 -7.96 -12.14
C LEU A 58 -8.59 -8.11 -13.48
N LEU A 59 -8.18 -7.38 -14.51
CA LEU A 59 -8.73 -7.54 -15.86
C LEU A 59 -8.47 -8.94 -16.41
N ILE A 60 -7.27 -9.50 -16.22
CA ILE A 60 -6.94 -10.86 -16.65
C ILE A 60 -7.79 -11.88 -15.88
N ILE A 61 -7.93 -11.75 -14.56
CA ILE A 61 -8.80 -12.64 -13.76
C ILE A 61 -10.24 -12.55 -14.25
N PHE A 62 -10.74 -11.35 -14.52
CA PHE A 62 -12.08 -11.13 -15.03
C PHE A 62 -12.27 -11.78 -16.41
N LEU A 63 -11.31 -11.62 -17.32
CA LEU A 63 -11.32 -12.29 -18.64
C LEU A 63 -11.25 -13.81 -18.50
N MET A 64 -10.40 -14.33 -17.62
CA MET A 64 -10.28 -15.76 -17.36
C MET A 64 -11.58 -16.33 -16.79
N PHE A 65 -12.27 -15.57 -15.93
CA PHE A 65 -13.56 -15.95 -15.40
C PHE A 65 -14.67 -15.95 -16.47
N ILE A 66 -14.68 -14.97 -17.37
CA ILE A 66 -15.60 -14.94 -18.53
C ILE A 66 -15.34 -16.14 -19.45
N VAL A 67 -14.07 -16.42 -19.75
CA VAL A 67 -13.67 -17.55 -20.59
C VAL A 67 -14.03 -18.87 -19.92
N PHE A 68 -13.79 -19.04 -18.62
CA PHE A 68 -14.16 -20.24 -17.88
C PHE A 68 -15.68 -20.46 -17.84
N ALA A 69 -16.47 -19.39 -17.63
CA ALA A 69 -17.93 -19.44 -17.70
C ALA A 69 -18.44 -19.81 -19.11
N GLY A 70 -17.75 -19.33 -20.16
CA GLY A 70 -18.06 -19.69 -21.55
C GLY A 70 -17.69 -21.14 -21.88
N ILE A 71 -16.53 -21.62 -21.43
CA ILE A 71 -16.09 -23.01 -21.66
C ILE A 71 -17.01 -24.01 -20.96
N LEU A 72 -17.49 -23.70 -19.74
CA LEU A 72 -18.44 -24.55 -19.02
C LEU A 72 -19.80 -24.66 -19.75
N SER A 73 -20.13 -23.69 -20.62
CA SER A 73 -21.37 -23.65 -21.38
C SER A 73 -21.40 -24.61 -22.59
N GLU A 74 -20.25 -25.08 -23.07
CA GLU A 74 -20.15 -25.92 -24.28
C GLU A 74 -19.96 -27.42 -23.95
N GLY A 75 -19.94 -27.80 -22.65
CA GLY A 75 -19.35 -29.07 -22.21
C GLY A 75 -20.23 -30.07 -21.45
N LEU A 76 -21.54 -29.86 -21.22
CA LEU A 76 -22.36 -30.84 -20.49
C LEU A 76 -23.55 -31.37 -21.34
N PRO A 77 -23.54 -32.64 -21.77
CA PRO A 77 -24.74 -33.26 -22.34
C PRO A 77 -25.83 -33.40 -21.25
N PRO A 78 -27.13 -33.33 -21.62
CA PRO A 78 -28.23 -33.48 -20.67
C PRO A 78 -28.41 -34.96 -20.32
N MET A 79 -28.47 -35.33 -19.04
CA MET A 79 -29.06 -36.58 -18.58
C MET A 79 -29.86 -36.34 -17.29
N GLU A 80 -31.15 -36.68 -17.37
CA GLU A 80 -32.18 -36.64 -16.34
C GLU A 80 -32.00 -37.77 -15.29
N GLY A 81 -32.28 -37.50 -14.01
CA GLY A 81 -32.51 -38.53 -12.98
C GLY A 81 -32.08 -38.19 -11.53
N GLU A 82 -33.08 -38.08 -10.65
CA GLU A 82 -33.11 -37.90 -9.16
C GLU A 82 -32.04 -38.68 -8.36
N GLN A 83 -31.61 -38.35 -7.12
CA GLN A 83 -32.30 -37.77 -5.96
C GLN A 83 -31.23 -37.35 -4.92
N GLY A 84 -31.23 -36.09 -4.47
CA GLY A 84 -30.55 -35.68 -3.23
C GLY A 84 -29.54 -34.52 -3.28
N MET A 85 -30.05 -33.30 -3.04
CA MET A 85 -29.41 -32.20 -2.29
C MET A 85 -28.35 -31.29 -2.98
N PRO A 86 -28.42 -29.95 -2.80
CA PRO A 86 -29.54 -29.03 -3.01
C PRO A 86 -29.32 -28.11 -4.24
N GLU A 87 -30.45 -27.68 -4.78
CA GLU A 87 -30.68 -27.02 -6.05
C GLU A 87 -30.48 -25.48 -5.96
N VAL A 88 -29.26 -25.00 -5.72
CA VAL A 88 -28.99 -23.54 -5.59
C VAL A 88 -27.80 -23.00 -6.38
N LEU A 89 -27.10 -23.82 -7.16
CA LEU A 89 -25.96 -23.36 -7.96
C LEU A 89 -26.36 -23.09 -9.42
N THR A 90 -27.22 -22.10 -9.63
CA THR A 90 -27.48 -21.63 -10.99
C THR A 90 -26.19 -21.04 -11.60
N PRO A 91 -25.89 -21.26 -12.89
CA PRO A 91 -24.74 -20.64 -13.56
C PRO A 91 -24.77 -19.10 -13.48
N GLN A 92 -25.95 -18.53 -13.23
CA GLN A 92 -26.18 -17.11 -12.96
C GLN A 92 -25.55 -16.67 -11.61
N VAL A 93 -25.69 -17.48 -10.55
CA VAL A 93 -25.15 -17.18 -9.20
C VAL A 93 -23.62 -17.22 -9.18
N ILE A 94 -22.98 -18.16 -9.90
CA ILE A 94 -21.51 -18.19 -10.02
C ILE A 94 -21.00 -16.89 -10.64
N ARG A 95 -21.62 -16.41 -11.72
CA ARG A 95 -21.25 -15.15 -12.39
C ARG A 95 -21.37 -13.93 -11.48
N ILE A 96 -22.46 -13.89 -10.70
CA ILE A 96 -22.73 -12.80 -9.75
C ILE A 96 -21.75 -12.86 -8.57
N MET A 97 -21.47 -14.05 -8.02
CA MET A 97 -20.51 -14.23 -6.92
C MET A 97 -19.08 -13.86 -7.34
N GLY A 98 -18.66 -14.22 -8.55
CA GLY A 98 -17.35 -13.80 -9.09
C GLY A 98 -17.25 -12.28 -9.27
N GLY A 99 -18.32 -11.63 -9.75
CA GLY A 99 -18.42 -10.18 -9.85
C GLY A 99 -18.40 -9.47 -8.49
N ILE A 100 -19.14 -10.00 -7.50
CA ILE A 100 -19.16 -9.49 -6.14
C ILE A 100 -17.78 -9.63 -5.49
N TYR A 101 -17.12 -10.78 -5.63
CA TYR A 101 -15.78 -11.01 -5.07
C TYR A 101 -14.73 -10.07 -5.70
N CYS A 102 -14.79 -9.85 -7.02
CA CYS A 102 -13.95 -8.86 -7.70
C CYS A 102 -14.25 -7.42 -7.25
N GLY A 103 -15.53 -7.09 -7.03
CA GLY A 103 -15.96 -5.78 -6.54
C GLY A 103 -15.48 -5.50 -5.11
N VAL A 104 -15.62 -6.46 -4.20
CA VAL A 104 -15.15 -6.33 -2.81
C VAL A 104 -13.62 -6.22 -2.74
N LEU A 105 -12.88 -6.96 -3.57
CA LEU A 105 -11.42 -6.82 -3.71
C LEU A 105 -11.01 -5.47 -4.31
N ALA A 106 -11.86 -4.84 -5.14
CA ALA A 106 -11.58 -3.53 -5.73
C ALA A 106 -11.79 -2.35 -4.77
N ILE A 107 -12.56 -2.51 -3.68
CA ILE A 107 -12.85 -1.42 -2.72
C ILE A 107 -11.58 -0.94 -1.98
N PRO A 108 -10.74 -1.82 -1.39
CA PRO A 108 -9.45 -1.41 -0.80
C PRO A 108 -8.53 -0.74 -1.83
N LEU A 109 -8.60 -1.16 -3.08
CA LEU A 109 -7.81 -0.62 -4.19
C LEU A 109 -8.22 0.79 -4.60
N LEU A 110 -9.53 1.07 -4.63
CA LEU A 110 -10.04 2.42 -4.87
C LEU A 110 -9.59 3.40 -3.79
N TRP A 111 -9.42 2.93 -2.55
CA TRP A 111 -8.90 3.73 -1.44
C TRP A 111 -7.38 3.91 -1.45
N ILE A 112 -6.64 3.02 -2.11
CA ILE A 112 -5.19 3.19 -2.30
C ILE A 112 -4.89 4.44 -3.14
N ILE A 113 -5.73 4.77 -4.14
CA ILE A 113 -5.56 5.92 -5.03
C ILE A 113 -5.53 7.30 -4.31
N PRO A 114 -6.49 7.66 -3.43
CA PRO A 114 -6.40 8.94 -2.71
C PRO A 114 -5.20 9.00 -1.77
N MET A 115 -4.78 7.87 -1.17
CA MET A 115 -3.57 7.83 -0.36
C MET A 115 -2.30 7.97 -1.18
N THR A 116 -2.24 7.36 -2.36
CA THR A 116 -1.10 7.50 -3.28
C THR A 116 -0.95 8.94 -3.76
N VAL A 117 -2.06 9.60 -4.10
CA VAL A 117 -2.09 11.00 -4.52
C VAL A 117 -1.74 11.93 -3.35
N SER A 118 -2.24 11.65 -2.14
CA SER A 118 -1.90 12.42 -0.93
C SER A 118 -0.40 12.34 -0.63
N LEU A 119 0.19 11.15 -0.72
CA LEU A 119 1.63 10.94 -0.57
C LEU A 119 2.40 11.68 -1.66
N GLY A 120 1.98 11.53 -2.92
CA GLY A 120 2.59 12.19 -4.07
C GLY A 120 2.59 13.72 -3.91
N ARG A 121 1.49 14.31 -3.44
CA ARG A 121 1.39 15.75 -3.19
C ARG A 121 2.32 16.21 -2.06
N LYS A 122 2.37 15.48 -0.94
CA LYS A 122 3.28 15.80 0.19
C LYS A 122 4.75 15.69 -0.21
N LEU A 123 5.11 14.67 -1.00
CA LEU A 123 6.47 14.51 -1.52
C LEU A 123 6.90 15.63 -2.47
N LYS A 124 5.94 16.21 -3.23
CA LYS A 124 6.18 17.36 -4.15
C LYS A 124 6.41 18.67 -3.39
N ARG A 125 5.76 18.84 -2.24
CA ARG A 125 5.88 20.04 -1.39
C ARG A 125 7.09 19.99 -0.45
N GLY A 126 7.77 18.84 -0.31
CA GLY A 126 8.84 18.68 0.66
C GLY A 126 8.35 18.85 2.11
N GLU A 127 7.06 18.58 2.34
CA GLU A 127 6.41 18.77 3.63
C GLU A 127 6.63 17.54 4.51
N HIS A 128 6.68 17.75 5.82
CA HIS A 128 6.88 16.66 6.78
C HIS A 128 5.75 15.63 6.69
N VAL A 129 6.12 14.37 6.54
CA VAL A 129 5.18 13.26 6.33
C VAL A 129 5.02 12.55 7.67
N SER A 130 3.89 12.77 8.33
CA SER A 130 3.57 12.13 9.62
C SER A 130 3.84 10.62 9.60
N LEU A 131 4.44 10.10 10.68
CA LEU A 131 4.78 8.68 10.82
C LEU A 131 3.56 7.76 10.62
N ALA A 132 2.38 8.20 11.06
CA ALA A 132 1.13 7.47 10.86
C ALA A 132 0.81 7.27 9.36
N PHE A 133 1.12 8.28 8.55
CA PHE A 133 0.91 8.24 7.10
C PHE A 133 1.89 7.26 6.41
N LYS A 134 3.14 7.19 6.91
CA LYS A 134 4.14 6.21 6.44
C LYS A 134 3.72 4.77 6.78
N VAL A 135 3.25 4.53 8.00
CA VAL A 135 2.79 3.19 8.46
C VAL A 135 1.57 2.73 7.66
N CYS A 136 0.59 3.60 7.42
CA CYS A 136 -0.55 3.28 6.54
C CYS A 136 -0.12 2.90 5.13
N THR A 137 0.85 3.61 4.56
CA THR A 137 1.36 3.31 3.21
C THR A 137 2.08 1.95 3.16
N LEU A 138 2.77 1.58 4.24
CA LEU A 138 3.50 0.32 4.39
C LEU A 138 2.56 -0.89 4.46
N ILE A 139 1.44 -0.76 5.17
CA ILE A 139 0.45 -1.83 5.36
C ILE A 139 -0.48 -1.98 4.14
N PHE A 140 -0.94 -0.86 3.56
CA PHE A 140 -2.01 -0.90 2.55
C PHE A 140 -1.52 -0.80 1.10
N VAL A 141 -0.35 -0.22 0.85
CA VAL A 141 0.07 0.10 -0.53
C VAL A 141 1.26 -0.74 -0.97
N SER A 142 2.36 -0.69 -0.22
CA SER A 142 3.57 -1.45 -0.53
C SER A 142 4.58 -1.35 0.62
N VAL A 143 4.99 -2.50 1.15
CA VAL A 143 6.05 -2.61 2.17
C VAL A 143 7.34 -1.96 1.69
N ILE A 144 7.70 -2.16 0.41
CA ILE A 144 8.95 -1.65 -0.19
C ILE A 144 8.95 -0.13 -0.24
N ALA A 145 7.86 0.49 -0.72
CA ALA A 145 7.73 1.94 -0.78
C ALA A 145 7.68 2.55 0.62
N GLY A 146 7.02 1.89 1.58
CA GLY A 146 6.93 2.34 2.96
C GLY A 146 8.27 2.29 3.70
N ILE A 147 9.08 1.24 3.51
CA ILE A 147 10.44 1.16 4.08
C ILE A 147 11.32 2.26 3.49
N LEU A 148 11.25 2.50 2.18
CA LEU A 148 11.91 3.63 1.52
C LEU A 148 11.53 4.97 2.16
N LEU A 149 10.24 5.13 2.49
CA LEU A 149 9.69 6.34 3.12
C LEU A 149 10.04 6.49 4.61
N LEU A 150 10.36 5.41 5.31
CA LEU A 150 10.89 5.45 6.67
C LEU A 150 12.38 5.77 6.69
N CYS A 151 13.14 5.28 5.70
CA CYS A 151 14.56 5.58 5.56
C CYS A 151 14.84 7.03 5.10
N MET A 152 13.89 7.71 4.45
CA MET A 152 13.98 9.16 4.30
C MET A 152 13.80 9.83 5.66
N ASN A 153 14.93 10.19 6.27
CA ASN A 153 14.98 10.85 7.55
C ASN A 153 14.19 12.17 7.52
N GLU A 154 13.14 12.24 8.33
CA GLU A 154 12.47 13.47 8.73
C GLU A 154 13.55 14.38 9.35
N ARG A 155 13.85 15.52 8.71
CA ARG A 155 14.50 16.60 9.44
C ARG A 155 13.56 17.12 10.52
#